data_AF-A0A672L1H8-F1
#
_entry.id   AF-A0A672L1H8-F1
#
_cell.length_a   1.000
_cell.length_b   1.000
_cell.length_c   1.000
_cell.angle_alpha   90.00
_cell.angle_beta   90.00
_cell.angle_gamma   90.00
#
_symmetry.space_group_name_H-M   'P 1'
#
loop_
_entity.id
_entity.type
_entity.pdbx_description
1 polymer ?
#
loop_
_entity_poly.entity_id
_entity_poly.type
_entity_poly.pdbx_seq_one_letter_code
_entity_poly.pdbx_strand_id
1 'polypeptide(L)'
;CRDDCRYQCMWTTVGLYQAEGYSIPQFHGKWPFARFLCFEEPASALASLLNGLACLLMLLRYRSAVPRQSPMFHTITAFSLVRQCLSVFLHFIRMIIKASHNSYVRYYFLTHLLFPLVLVFSVTGIINLLWWLCWCWLNRRILPYWWKCGMVVLLLHGLALLELLDFPPLFWVLDAHAVWHLSTVPVHFLFYRYTFLLTNFRLGTAGNFTSKLL
;
A
#
# COMPACT_ATOMS: atom_id res chain seq x y z
N CYS A 1 -8.75 20.46 -26.81
CA CYS A 1 -8.32 20.94 -25.48
C CYS A 1 -6.79 20.92 -25.37
N ARG A 2 -6.19 21.81 -24.58
CA ARG A 2 -4.72 21.95 -24.44
C ARG A 2 -4.03 20.70 -23.85
N ASP A 3 -4.68 20.04 -22.89
CA ASP A 3 -4.14 18.84 -22.22
C ASP A 3 -4.09 17.61 -23.13
N ASP A 4 -5.04 17.49 -24.04
CA ASP A 4 -5.10 16.41 -25.03
C ASP A 4 -4.03 16.59 -26.10
N CYS A 5 -3.83 17.83 -26.57
CA CYS A 5 -2.72 18.19 -27.46
C CYS A 5 -1.36 17.91 -26.81
N ARG A 6 -1.18 18.26 -25.53
CA ARG A 6 0.06 17.96 -24.78
C ARG A 6 0.29 16.45 -24.62
N TYR A 7 -0.78 15.68 -24.39
CA TYR A 7 -0.71 14.23 -24.30
C TYR A 7 -0.31 13.59 -25.63
N GLN A 8 -0.96 13.97 -26.73
CA GLN A 8 -0.63 13.48 -28.07
C GLN A 8 0.80 13.86 -28.46
N CYS A 9 1.22 15.10 -28.23
CA CYS A 9 2.57 15.57 -28.51
C CYS A 9 3.64 14.78 -27.73
N MET A 10 3.39 14.51 -26.44
CA MET A 10 4.26 13.66 -25.63
C MET A 10 4.36 12.25 -26.22
N TRP A 11 3.24 11.59 -26.57
CA TRP A 11 3.26 10.24 -27.12
C TRP A 11 3.88 10.14 -28.51
N THR A 12 3.69 11.14 -29.37
CA THR A 12 4.41 11.25 -30.64
C THR A 12 5.92 11.31 -30.41
N THR A 13 6.36 12.11 -29.44
CA THR A 13 7.78 12.20 -29.08
C THR A 13 8.31 10.87 -28.54
N VAL A 14 7.56 10.21 -27.64
CA VAL A 14 7.93 8.87 -27.13
C VAL A 14 8.10 7.86 -28.27
N GLY A 15 7.21 7.87 -29.27
CA GLY A 15 7.31 6.99 -30.44
C GLY A 15 8.58 7.21 -31.25
N LEU A 16 9.03 8.46 -31.40
CA LEU A 16 10.29 8.79 -32.07
C LEU A 16 11.50 8.26 -31.28
N TYR A 17 11.53 8.47 -29.96
CA TYR A 17 12.60 7.95 -29.11
C TYR A 17 12.69 6.43 -29.17
N GLN A 18 11.54 5.73 -29.16
CA GLN A 18 11.52 4.28 -29.29
C GLN A 18 12.00 3.80 -30.66
N ALA A 19 11.64 4.50 -31.74
CA ALA A 19 12.07 4.15 -33.09
C ALA A 19 13.59 4.32 -33.29
N GLU A 20 14.17 5.34 -32.65
CA GLU A 20 15.61 5.62 -32.69
C GLU A 20 16.43 4.83 -31.64
N GLY A 21 15.76 4.09 -30.75
CA GLY A 21 16.40 3.29 -29.71
C GLY A 21 16.95 4.10 -28.53
N TYR A 22 16.51 5.35 -28.36
CA TYR A 22 16.90 6.20 -27.24
C TYR A 22 16.10 5.92 -25.97
N SER A 23 16.69 6.23 -24.81
CA SER A 23 15.97 6.21 -23.53
C SER A 23 14.95 7.35 -23.48
N ILE A 24 13.71 7.03 -23.09
CA ILE A 24 12.64 8.01 -22.97
C ILE A 24 12.95 8.94 -21.78
N PRO A 25 12.99 10.28 -21.96
CA PRO A 25 13.18 11.21 -20.85
C PRO A 25 11.87 11.44 -20.08
N GLN A 26 11.98 12.01 -18.88
CA GLN A 26 10.83 12.51 -18.15
C GLN A 26 10.31 13.82 -18.77
N PHE A 27 9.00 13.91 -18.98
CA PHE A 27 8.34 15.11 -19.48
C PHE A 27 7.81 15.93 -18.31
N HIS A 28 8.44 17.08 -18.02
CA HIS A 28 8.11 17.93 -16.87
C HIS A 28 8.19 17.21 -15.52
N GLY A 29 9.22 16.36 -15.35
CA GLY A 29 9.43 15.60 -14.11
C GLY A 29 8.43 14.46 -13.90
N LYS A 30 7.79 13.98 -14.97
CA LYS A 30 6.90 12.81 -14.96
C LYS A 30 7.23 11.87 -16.10
N TRP A 31 7.11 10.58 -15.84
CA TRP A 31 7.11 9.56 -16.88
C TRP A 31 5.81 9.60 -17.70
N PRO A 32 5.84 9.23 -19.00
CA PRO A 32 4.63 9.13 -19.81
C PRO A 32 3.77 7.93 -19.37
N PHE A 33 2.46 8.15 -19.24
CA PHE A 33 1.48 7.15 -18.81
C PHE A 33 0.39 6.94 -19.86
N ALA A 34 0.01 5.67 -20.07
CA ALA A 34 -1.14 5.33 -20.88
C ALA A 34 -2.42 5.65 -20.09
N ARG A 35 -3.25 6.54 -20.65
CA ARG A 35 -4.52 6.93 -20.02
C ARG A 35 -5.60 5.96 -20.47
N PHE A 36 -6.44 5.53 -19.54
CA PHE A 36 -7.61 4.73 -19.86
C PHE A 36 -8.85 5.42 -19.29
N LEU A 37 -9.77 5.82 -20.17
CA LEU A 37 -10.98 6.57 -19.83
C LEU A 37 -10.65 7.87 -19.06
N CYS A 38 -11.06 7.95 -17.79
CA CYS A 38 -10.86 9.10 -16.90
C CYS A 38 -9.70 8.92 -15.91
N PHE A 39 -9.03 7.77 -15.93
CA PHE A 39 -7.96 7.47 -14.98
C PHE A 39 -6.59 7.80 -15.57
N GLU A 40 -5.89 8.72 -14.91
CA GLU A 40 -4.48 9.03 -15.22
C GLU A 40 -3.56 7.85 -14.90
N GLU A 41 -3.90 7.04 -13.88
CA GLU A 41 -3.12 5.89 -13.37
C GLU A 41 -4.03 4.69 -13.04
N PRO A 42 -4.58 3.99 -14.06
CA PRO A 42 -5.57 2.94 -13.84
C PRO A 42 -5.05 1.75 -13.03
N ALA A 43 -3.78 1.38 -13.18
CA ALA A 43 -3.21 0.25 -12.44
C ALA A 43 -3.00 0.56 -10.95
N SER A 44 -2.53 1.75 -10.60
CA SER A 44 -2.41 2.16 -9.20
C SER A 44 -3.78 2.17 -8.51
N ALA A 45 -4.83 2.67 -9.18
CA ALA A 45 -6.19 2.64 -8.64
C ALA A 45 -6.70 1.20 -8.40
N LEU A 46 -6.49 0.30 -9.36
CA LEU A 46 -6.87 -1.12 -9.23
C LEU A 46 -6.07 -1.83 -8.13
N ALA A 47 -4.75 -1.61 -8.06
CA ALA A 47 -3.89 -2.21 -7.05
C ALA A 47 -4.31 -1.80 -5.64
N SER A 48 -4.63 -0.52 -5.43
CA SER A 48 -5.15 -0.02 -4.15
C SER A 48 -6.50 -0.62 -3.78
N LEU A 49 -7.40 -0.81 -4.75
CA LEU A 49 -8.68 -1.48 -4.54
C LEU A 49 -8.48 -2.94 -4.10
N LEU A 50 -7.61 -3.68 -4.78
CA LEU A 50 -7.28 -5.07 -4.42
C LEU A 50 -6.64 -5.16 -3.04
N ASN A 51 -5.73 -4.24 -2.70
CA ASN A 51 -5.10 -4.15 -1.38
C ASN A 51 -6.15 -3.91 -0.27
N GLY A 52 -7.11 -3.02 -0.53
CA GLY A 52 -8.23 -2.76 0.38
C GLY A 52 -9.18 -3.95 0.53
N LEU A 53 -9.53 -4.59 -0.58
CA LEU A 53 -10.40 -5.77 -0.59
C LEU A 53 -9.75 -6.95 0.15
N ALA A 54 -8.46 -7.22 -0.08
CA ALA A 54 -7.72 -8.24 0.64
C ALA A 54 -7.74 -8.00 2.15
N CYS A 55 -7.50 -6.76 2.58
CA CYS A 55 -7.56 -6.38 3.99
C CYS A 55 -8.98 -6.58 4.58
N LEU A 56 -10.02 -6.16 3.86
CA LEU A 56 -11.41 -6.32 4.28
C LEU A 56 -11.82 -7.80 4.39
N LEU A 57 -11.55 -8.61 3.36
CA LEU A 57 -11.87 -10.04 3.36
C LEU A 57 -11.19 -10.76 4.54
N MET A 58 -9.91 -10.45 4.80
CA MET A 58 -9.20 -11.04 5.92
C MET A 58 -9.71 -10.55 7.28
N LEU A 59 -10.14 -9.28 7.39
CA LEU A 59 -10.80 -8.76 8.59
C LEU A 59 -12.13 -9.48 8.87
N LEU A 60 -12.96 -9.69 7.84
CA LEU A 60 -14.23 -10.41 7.97
C LEU A 60 -14.00 -11.87 8.40
N ARG A 61 -12.99 -12.54 7.83
CA ARG A 61 -12.56 -13.88 8.26
C ARG A 61 -12.06 -13.89 9.71
N TYR A 62 -11.26 -12.90 10.10
CA TYR A 62 -10.81 -12.75 11.50
C TYR A 62 -11.97 -12.58 12.47
N ARG A 63 -12.93 -11.71 12.15
CA ARG A 63 -14.10 -11.44 13.00
C ARG A 63 -15.06 -12.61 13.12
N SER A 64 -15.13 -13.49 12.12
CA SER A 64 -15.98 -14.69 12.15
C SER A 64 -15.33 -15.87 12.85
N ALA A 65 -14.00 -15.95 12.85
CA ALA A 65 -13.26 -17.05 13.46
C ALA A 65 -12.83 -16.77 14.90
N VAL A 66 -12.46 -15.53 15.26
CA VAL A 66 -11.95 -15.20 16.61
C VAL A 66 -13.07 -14.71 17.54
N PRO A 67 -13.21 -15.26 18.75
CA PRO A 67 -14.18 -14.78 19.74
C PRO A 67 -13.85 -13.37 20.22
N ARG A 68 -14.89 -12.56 20.46
CA ARG A 68 -14.75 -11.15 20.90
C ARG A 68 -14.06 -11.01 22.27
N GLN A 69 -14.08 -12.07 23.09
CA GLN A 69 -13.43 -12.11 24.39
C GLN A 69 -11.89 -12.17 24.30
N SER A 70 -11.33 -12.41 23.10
CA SER A 70 -9.88 -12.39 22.92
C SER A 70 -9.33 -10.97 23.15
N PRO A 71 -8.29 -10.79 23.98
CA PRO A 71 -7.76 -9.48 24.33
C PRO A 71 -7.24 -8.68 23.13
N MET A 72 -6.87 -9.36 22.04
CA MET A 72 -6.37 -8.73 20.82
C MET A 72 -7.46 -8.47 19.77
N PHE A 73 -8.70 -8.90 19.99
CA PHE A 73 -9.79 -8.77 19.03
C PHE A 73 -10.07 -7.32 18.64
N HIS A 74 -10.27 -6.47 19.64
CA HIS A 74 -10.59 -5.06 19.44
C HIS A 74 -9.42 -4.29 18.83
N THR A 75 -8.20 -4.53 19.32
CA THR A 75 -7.00 -3.87 18.83
C THR A 75 -6.74 -4.17 17.36
N ILE A 76 -6.77 -5.45 16.95
CA ILE A 76 -6.55 -5.84 15.55
C ILE A 76 -7.66 -5.29 14.65
N THR A 77 -8.90 -5.32 15.11
CA THR A 77 -10.04 -4.78 14.36
C THR A 77 -9.91 -3.27 14.16
N ALA A 78 -9.69 -2.52 15.23
CA ALA A 78 -9.57 -1.06 15.19
C ALA A 78 -8.39 -0.64 14.30
N PHE A 79 -7.23 -1.26 14.49
CA PHE A 79 -6.05 -1.01 13.67
C PHE A 79 -6.33 -1.23 12.17
N SER A 80 -6.97 -2.35 11.82
CA SER A 80 -7.28 -2.69 10.42
C SER A 80 -8.27 -1.70 9.80
N LEU A 81 -9.30 -1.31 10.54
CA LEU A 81 -10.30 -0.33 10.07
C LEU A 81 -9.70 1.06 9.91
N VAL A 82 -8.97 1.56 10.91
CA VAL A 82 -8.32 2.88 10.87
C VAL A 82 -7.35 2.95 9.69
N ARG A 83 -6.52 1.91 9.50
CA ARG A 83 -5.60 1.82 8.36
C ARG A 83 -6.36 1.89 7.02
N GLN A 84 -7.47 1.16 6.90
CA GLN A 84 -8.25 1.12 5.67
C GLN A 84 -8.94 2.45 5.39
N CYS A 85 -9.59 3.05 6.38
CA CYS A 85 -10.25 4.35 6.24
C CYS A 85 -9.26 5.45 5.87
N LEU A 86 -8.12 5.48 6.54
CA LEU A 86 -7.05 6.42 6.22
C LEU A 86 -6.52 6.22 4.79
N SER A 87 -6.29 4.97 4.37
CA SER A 87 -5.84 4.67 3.01
C SER A 87 -6.83 5.18 1.95
N VAL A 88 -8.14 4.96 2.15
CA VAL A 88 -9.19 5.44 1.23
C VAL A 88 -9.22 6.97 1.20
N PHE A 89 -9.18 7.61 2.37
CA PHE A 89 -9.17 9.07 2.48
C PHE A 89 -7.98 9.69 1.72
N LEU A 90 -6.78 9.14 1.89
CA LEU A 90 -5.58 9.64 1.21
C LEU A 90 -5.61 9.42 -0.30
N HIS A 91 -6.17 8.30 -0.78
CA HIS A 91 -6.38 8.09 -2.22
C HIS A 91 -7.37 9.09 -2.80
N PHE A 92 -8.46 9.36 -2.10
CA PHE A 92 -9.47 10.31 -2.54
C PHE A 92 -8.89 11.74 -2.66
N ILE A 93 -8.13 12.18 -1.65
CA ILE A 93 -7.43 13.47 -1.68
C ILE A 93 -6.43 13.52 -2.85
N ARG A 94 -5.63 12.47 -3.07
CA ARG A 94 -4.70 12.41 -4.21
C ARG A 94 -5.41 12.48 -5.57
N MET A 95 -6.54 11.79 -5.72
CA MET A 95 -7.35 11.84 -6.96
C MET A 95 -7.89 13.24 -7.23
N ILE A 96 -8.44 13.93 -6.23
CA ILE A 96 -8.94 15.31 -6.36
C ILE A 96 -7.81 16.25 -6.80
N ILE A 97 -6.62 16.13 -6.19
CA ILE A 97 -5.47 16.99 -6.51
C ILE A 97 -5.00 16.78 -7.95
N LYS A 98 -4.98 15.52 -8.45
CA LYS A 98 -4.61 15.21 -9.84
C LYS A 98 -5.67 15.67 -10.84
N ALA A 99 -6.96 15.55 -10.49
CA ALA A 99 -8.07 16.04 -11.30
C ALA A 99 -8.12 17.59 -11.38
N SER A 100 -7.54 18.30 -10.41
CA SER A 100 -7.48 19.76 -10.45
C SER A 100 -6.62 20.26 -11.61
N HIS A 101 -7.23 20.97 -12.57
CA HIS A 101 -6.54 21.62 -13.70
C HIS A 101 -5.75 22.87 -13.27
N ASN A 102 -5.99 23.40 -12.08
CA ASN A 102 -5.29 24.59 -11.59
C ASN A 102 -3.93 24.20 -10.98
N SER A 103 -2.85 24.59 -11.66
CA SER A 103 -1.48 24.32 -11.24
C SER A 103 -1.14 24.91 -9.86
N TYR A 104 -1.72 26.05 -9.48
CA TYR A 104 -1.55 26.66 -8.16
C TYR A 104 -2.15 25.79 -7.06
N VAL A 105 -3.39 25.33 -7.26
CA VAL A 105 -4.08 24.42 -6.33
C VAL A 105 -3.28 23.14 -6.16
N ARG A 106 -2.84 22.54 -7.27
CA ARG A 106 -2.02 21.33 -7.25
C ARG A 106 -0.72 21.54 -6.47
N TYR A 107 0.01 22.62 -6.73
CA TYR A 107 1.25 22.95 -6.03
C TYR A 107 1.03 23.17 -4.53
N TYR A 108 0.02 23.96 -4.16
CA TYR A 108 -0.32 24.25 -2.76
C TYR A 108 -0.62 22.98 -1.98
N PHE A 109 -1.51 22.12 -2.48
CA PHE A 109 -1.86 20.86 -1.82
C PHE A 109 -0.68 19.87 -1.78
N LEU A 110 0.17 19.82 -2.82
CA LEU A 110 1.36 18.98 -2.82
C LEU A 110 2.35 19.39 -1.71
N THR A 111 2.60 20.70 -1.59
CA THR A 111 3.63 21.24 -0.67
C THR A 111 3.14 21.38 0.77
N HIS A 112 1.90 21.84 0.98
CA HIS A 112 1.40 22.18 2.32
C HIS A 112 0.59 21.05 2.98
N LEU A 113 0.04 20.11 2.20
CA LEU A 113 -0.76 19.01 2.75
C LEU A 113 -0.06 17.66 2.57
N LEU A 114 0.26 17.27 1.33
CA LEU A 114 0.75 15.92 1.05
C LEU A 114 2.16 15.66 1.58
N PHE A 115 3.11 16.55 1.31
CA PHE A 115 4.49 16.38 1.77
C PHE A 115 4.64 16.23 3.30
N PRO A 116 4.09 17.12 4.15
CA PRO A 116 4.19 16.96 5.60
C PRO A 116 3.45 15.71 6.10
N LEU A 117 2.31 15.37 5.48
CA LEU A 117 1.54 14.19 5.84
C LEU A 117 2.29 12.89 5.53
N VAL A 118 2.96 12.79 4.38
CA VAL A 118 3.82 11.65 4.04
C VAL A 118 4.96 11.53 5.03
N LEU A 119 5.61 12.64 5.41
CA LEU A 119 6.69 12.62 6.39
C LEU A 119 6.22 12.07 7.75
N VAL A 120 5.07 12.52 8.25
CA VAL A 120 4.48 12.02 9.50
C VAL A 120 4.20 10.52 9.42
N PHE A 121 3.66 10.03 8.30
CA PHE A 121 3.43 8.60 8.11
C PHE A 121 4.72 7.78 8.03
N SER A 122 5.77 8.30 7.39
CA SER A 122 7.07 7.65 7.36
C SER A 122 7.70 7.55 8.76
N VAL A 123 7.65 8.62 9.54
CA VAL A 123 8.19 8.64 10.92
C VAL A 123 7.42 7.67 11.83
N THR A 124 6.08 7.72 11.80
CA THR A 124 5.25 6.79 12.58
C THR A 124 5.45 5.33 12.14
N GLY A 125 5.67 5.09 10.85
CA GLY A 125 6.06 3.79 10.31
C GLY A 125 7.37 3.27 10.91
N ILE A 126 8.42 4.09 10.92
CA ILE A 126 9.72 3.71 11.51
C ILE A 126 9.59 3.41 13.01
N ILE A 127 8.85 4.23 13.76
CA ILE A 127 8.59 3.99 15.18
C ILE A 127 7.87 2.65 15.37
N ASN A 128 6.84 2.38 14.56
CA ASN A 128 6.10 1.12 14.59
C ASN A 128 7.00 -0.09 14.24
N LEU A 129 7.85 0.02 13.23
CA LEU A 129 8.85 -1.01 12.88
C LEU A 129 9.72 -1.36 14.07
N LEU A 130 10.37 -0.36 14.67
CA LEU A 130 11.30 -0.55 15.78
C LEU A 130 10.59 -1.13 17.00
N TRP A 131 9.38 -0.64 17.30
CA TRP A 131 8.54 -1.14 18.39
C TRP A 131 8.24 -2.64 18.24
N TRP A 132 7.76 -3.05 17.06
CA TRP A 132 7.43 -4.46 16.82
C TRP A 132 8.66 -5.37 16.78
N LEU A 133 9.78 -4.90 16.23
CA LEU A 133 11.03 -5.67 16.25
C LEU A 133 11.53 -5.87 17.68
N CYS A 134 11.50 -4.82 18.51
CA CYS A 134 11.82 -4.90 19.93
C CYS A 134 10.91 -5.90 20.65
N TRP A 135 9.60 -5.78 20.45
CA TRP A 135 8.62 -6.71 21.04
C TRP A 135 8.86 -8.16 20.61
N CYS A 136 9.13 -8.42 19.33
CA CYS A 136 9.45 -9.75 18.82
C CYS A 136 10.73 -10.31 19.45
N TRP A 137 11.75 -9.46 19.59
CA TRP A 137 13.03 -9.84 20.18
C TRP A 137 12.92 -10.21 21.66
N LEU A 138 12.17 -9.43 22.43
CA LEU A 138 11.92 -9.67 23.86
C LEU A 138 11.08 -10.94 24.07
N ASN A 139 10.09 -11.20 23.21
CA ASN A 139 9.20 -12.35 23.33
C ASN A 139 9.68 -13.61 22.60
N ARG A 140 10.90 -13.62 22.02
CA ARG A 140 11.40 -14.73 21.20
C ARG A 140 11.52 -16.08 21.94
N ARG A 141 11.65 -16.02 23.27
CA ARG A 141 11.73 -17.22 24.14
C ARG A 141 10.35 -17.78 24.54
N ILE A 142 9.30 -16.95 24.45
CA ILE A 142 7.95 -17.30 24.89
C ILE A 142 7.07 -17.69 23.69
N LEU A 143 7.16 -16.92 22.60
CA LEU A 143 6.30 -17.11 21.43
C LEU A 143 7.02 -17.94 20.36
N PRO A 144 6.54 -19.16 20.02
CA PRO A 144 7.18 -20.01 19.00
C PRO A 144 7.09 -19.41 17.59
N TYR A 145 6.12 -18.54 17.33
CA TYR A 145 5.87 -17.93 16.02
C TYR A 145 6.36 -16.48 15.90
N TRP A 146 7.32 -16.05 16.74
CA TRP A 146 7.84 -14.69 16.76
C TRP A 146 8.42 -14.24 15.40
N TRP A 147 9.09 -15.15 14.68
CA TRP A 147 9.72 -14.87 13.39
C TRP A 147 8.70 -14.52 12.30
N LYS A 148 7.48 -15.07 12.35
CA LYS A 148 6.40 -14.73 11.40
C LYS A 148 5.95 -13.28 11.57
N CYS A 149 5.91 -12.80 12.82
CA CYS A 149 5.64 -11.39 13.11
C CYS A 149 6.77 -10.50 12.57
N GLY A 150 8.02 -10.86 12.86
CA GLY A 150 9.19 -10.16 12.35
C GLY A 150 9.20 -10.08 10.81
N MET A 151 8.92 -11.18 10.12
CA MET A 151 8.81 -11.21 8.65
C MET A 151 7.72 -10.29 8.13
N VAL A 152 6.51 -10.31 8.72
CA VAL A 152 5.41 -9.42 8.29
C VAL A 152 5.80 -7.95 8.43
N VAL A 153 6.42 -7.61 9.56
CA VAL A 153 6.84 -6.22 9.85
C VAL A 153 7.95 -5.79 8.90
N LEU A 154 8.96 -6.63 8.66
CA LEU A 154 10.05 -6.35 7.72
C LEU A 154 9.56 -6.25 6.28
N LEU A 155 8.69 -7.17 5.85
CA LEU A 155 8.09 -7.12 4.51
C LEU A 155 7.25 -5.87 4.31
N LEU A 156 6.42 -5.49 5.30
CA LEU A 156 5.59 -4.29 5.18
C LEU A 156 6.42 -3.02 4.98
N HIS A 157 7.52 -2.85 5.75
CA HIS A 157 8.38 -1.67 5.65
C HIS A 157 9.34 -1.74 4.47
N GLY A 158 9.86 -2.93 4.15
CA GLY A 158 10.72 -3.13 2.97
C GLY A 158 9.96 -2.86 1.68
N LEU A 159 8.70 -3.30 1.57
CA LEU A 159 7.86 -2.99 0.42
C LEU A 159 7.45 -1.53 0.36
N ALA A 160 7.35 -0.82 1.50
CA ALA A 160 7.10 0.62 1.49
C ALA A 160 8.24 1.42 0.84
N LEU A 161 9.47 0.89 0.79
CA LEU A 161 10.57 1.52 0.05
C LEU A 161 10.32 1.55 -1.46
N LEU A 162 9.44 0.68 -1.99
CA LEU A 162 9.05 0.73 -3.40
C LEU A 162 8.36 2.05 -3.76
N GLU A 163 7.70 2.73 -2.80
CA GLU A 163 7.10 4.05 -3.04
C GLU A 163 8.16 5.13 -3.33
N LEU A 164 9.42 4.92 -2.91
CA LEU A 164 10.52 5.85 -3.16
C LEU A 164 11.22 5.62 -4.51
N LEU A 165 10.94 4.51 -5.18
CA LEU A 165 11.55 4.22 -6.47
C LEU A 165 10.89 5.06 -7.57
N ASP A 166 11.71 5.76 -8.36
CA ASP A 166 11.27 6.48 -9.54
C ASP A 166 11.81 5.78 -10.80
N PHE A 167 11.00 4.90 -11.38
CA PHE A 167 11.34 4.15 -12.60
C PHE A 167 10.25 4.33 -13.67
N PRO A 168 10.60 4.20 -14.98
CA PRO A 168 9.63 4.31 -16.06
C PRO A 168 8.54 3.25 -15.93
N PRO A 169 7.25 3.60 -16.09
CA PRO A 169 6.16 2.67 -15.87
C PRO A 169 6.27 1.47 -16.81
N LEU A 170 6.25 0.27 -16.23
CA LEU A 170 6.27 -0.97 -16.99
C LEU A 170 4.99 -1.05 -17.82
N PHE A 171 5.15 -1.39 -19.10
CA PHE A 171 4.05 -1.39 -20.08
C PHE A 171 3.26 -0.06 -20.13
N TRP A 172 3.89 1.05 -19.73
CA TRP A 172 3.27 2.39 -19.66
C TRP A 172 2.10 2.53 -18.69
N VAL A 173 1.92 1.54 -17.82
CA VAL A 173 0.75 1.43 -16.94
C VAL A 173 1.14 1.16 -15.49
N LEU A 174 2.18 0.34 -15.24
CA LEU A 174 2.61 -0.07 -13.90
C LEU A 174 3.77 0.78 -13.38
N ASP A 175 3.49 1.69 -12.46
CA ASP A 175 4.50 2.48 -11.75
C ASP A 175 4.91 1.84 -10.41
N ALA A 176 5.93 2.43 -9.79
CA ALA A 176 6.42 2.02 -8.48
C ALA A 176 5.31 2.01 -7.41
N HIS A 177 4.40 2.99 -7.47
CA HIS A 177 3.26 3.07 -6.55
C HIS A 177 2.28 1.90 -6.74
N ALA A 178 1.94 1.53 -7.97
CA ALA A 178 1.07 0.38 -8.24
C ALA A 178 1.73 -0.92 -7.77
N VAL A 179 3.03 -1.08 -8.00
CA VAL A 179 3.79 -2.27 -7.56
C VAL A 179 3.82 -2.37 -6.03
N TRP A 180 3.96 -1.25 -5.32
CA TRP A 180 3.85 -1.22 -3.87
C TRP A 180 2.48 -1.71 -3.38
N HIS A 181 1.37 -1.21 -3.92
CA HIS A 181 0.04 -1.67 -3.53
C HIS A 181 -0.17 -3.15 -3.84
N LEU A 182 0.27 -3.61 -5.01
CA LEU A 182 0.13 -5.01 -5.41
C LEU A 182 0.97 -5.95 -4.53
N SER A 183 2.19 -5.57 -4.20
CA SER A 183 3.09 -6.37 -3.36
C SER A 183 2.65 -6.44 -1.90
N THR A 184 1.89 -5.46 -1.40
CA THR A 184 1.35 -5.48 -0.03
C THR A 184 0.10 -6.36 0.13
N VAL A 185 -0.55 -6.79 -0.96
CA VAL A 185 -1.69 -7.73 -0.94
C VAL A 185 -1.38 -9.04 -0.17
N PRO A 186 -0.33 -9.81 -0.52
CA PRO A 186 -0.01 -11.06 0.18
C PRO A 186 0.38 -10.84 1.66
N VAL A 187 0.88 -9.65 2.02
CA VAL A 187 1.28 -9.34 3.40
C VAL A 187 0.08 -9.35 4.35
N HIS A 188 -1.12 -8.97 3.89
CA HIS A 188 -2.35 -9.09 4.70
C HIS A 188 -2.61 -10.53 5.11
N PHE A 189 -2.50 -11.46 4.17
CA PHE A 189 -2.71 -12.87 4.46
C PHE A 189 -1.71 -13.40 5.50
N LEU A 190 -0.44 -13.00 5.39
CA LEU A 190 0.60 -13.34 6.36
C LEU A 190 0.34 -12.73 7.75
N PHE A 191 -0.07 -11.46 7.80
CA PHE A 191 -0.41 -10.77 9.05
C PHE A 191 -1.55 -11.47 9.79
N TYR A 192 -2.67 -11.73 9.11
CA TYR A 192 -3.81 -12.39 9.73
C TYR A 192 -3.49 -13.86 10.09
N ARG A 193 -2.73 -14.58 9.26
CA ARG A 193 -2.27 -15.92 9.63
C ARG A 193 -1.45 -15.92 10.91
N TYR A 194 -0.62 -14.91 11.13
CA TYR A 194 0.10 -14.72 12.39
C TYR A 194 -0.85 -14.43 13.57
N THR A 195 -1.82 -13.52 13.40
CA THR A 195 -2.75 -13.19 14.50
C THR A 195 -3.60 -14.40 14.92
N PHE A 196 -4.00 -15.25 13.96
CA PHE A 196 -4.67 -16.52 14.26
C PHE A 196 -3.79 -17.47 15.07
N LEU A 197 -2.53 -17.68 14.66
CA LEU A 197 -1.59 -18.53 15.40
C LEU A 197 -1.34 -18.03 16.82
N LEU A 198 -1.21 -16.71 16.99
CA LEU A 198 -1.04 -16.09 18.30
C LEU A 198 -2.28 -16.27 19.18
N THR A 199 -3.47 -16.15 18.61
CA THR A 199 -4.73 -16.35 19.32
C THR A 199 -4.91 -17.81 19.74
N ASN A 200 -4.64 -18.77 18.85
CA ASN A 200 -4.66 -20.20 19.16
C ASN A 200 -3.73 -20.54 20.34
N PHE A 201 -2.48 -20.03 20.30
CA PHE A 201 -1.49 -20.26 21.33
C PHE A 201 -1.93 -19.71 22.69
N ARG A 202 -2.47 -18.47 22.72
CA ARG A 202 -2.93 -17.83 23.97
C ARG A 202 -4.18 -18.47 24.56
N LEU A 203 -5.06 -19.01 23.72
CA LEU A 203 -6.30 -19.66 24.16
C LEU A 203 -6.12 -21.17 24.41
N GLY A 204 -4.93 -21.74 24.20
CA GLY A 204 -4.69 -23.19 24.31
C GLY A 204 -5.49 -24.04 23.32
N THR A 205 -6.06 -23.43 22.28
CA THR A 205 -6.87 -24.12 21.26
C THR A 205 -5.94 -24.56 20.13
N ALA A 206 -5.43 -25.78 20.24
CA ALA A 206 -4.60 -26.38 19.20
C ALA A 206 -5.44 -26.56 17.91
N GLY A 207 -5.26 -25.68 16.92
CA GLY A 207 -5.62 -25.93 15.52
C GLY A 207 -6.99 -25.50 15.01
N ASN A 208 -7.95 -25.07 15.85
CA ASN A 208 -9.34 -24.88 15.40
C ASN A 208 -9.59 -23.69 14.47
N PHE A 209 -8.79 -22.61 14.51
CA PHE A 209 -9.03 -21.43 13.66
C PHE A 209 -8.22 -21.43 12.36
N THR A 210 -7.15 -22.24 12.27
CA THR A 210 -6.25 -22.30 11.10
C THR A 210 -6.84 -23.05 9.91
N SER A 211 -7.75 -24.00 10.14
CA SER A 211 -8.45 -24.73 9.06
C SER A 211 -9.44 -23.85 8.28
N LYS A 212 -9.88 -22.72 8.86
CA LYS A 212 -10.78 -21.75 8.22
C LYS A 212 -10.07 -20.76 7.29
N LEU A 213 -8.75 -20.91 7.10
CA LEU A 213 -7.92 -19.98 6.30
C LEU A 213 -7.55 -20.53 4.92
N LEU A 214 -7.71 -21.85 4.69
CA LEU A 214 -7.49 -22.52 3.40
C LEU A 214 -8.72 -22.37 2.51
#